data_AF-A0AAU3USY0-F1
#
_entry.id   AF-A0AAU3USY0-F1
#
_cell.length_a   1.000
_cell.length_b   1.000
_cell.length_c   1.000
_cell.angle_alpha   90.00
_cell.angle_beta   90.00
_cell.angle_gamma   90.00
#
_symmetry.space_group_name_H-M   'P 1'
#
loop_
_entity.id
_entity.type
_entity.pdbx_description
1 polymer ?
#
loop_
_entity_poly.entity_id
_entity_poly.type
_entity_poly.pdbx_seq_one_letter_code
_entity_poly.pdbx_strand_id
1 'polypeptide(L)' 'MGNTIETALEKLIEHAREELHLRRHRDQEKTNHSEHGHDMAKLLTNAEEVDRYARQILSMHEKELPTLRA' A
#
# COMPACT_ATOMS: atom_id res chain seq x y z
N MET A 1 23.17 -0.08 -7.28
CA MET A 1 22.28 0.21 -6.14
C MET A 1 21.01 0.77 -6.76
N GLY A 2 19.94 -0.03 -6.86
CA GLY A 2 18.66 0.43 -7.40
C GLY A 2 18.17 1.64 -6.61
N ASN A 3 17.58 2.60 -7.30
CA ASN A 3 17.33 3.92 -6.75
C ASN A 3 16.36 3.79 -5.56
N THR A 4 16.64 4.42 -4.42
CA THR A 4 15.86 4.23 -3.17
C THR A 4 14.36 4.50 -3.33
N ILE A 5 14.01 5.32 -4.32
CA ILE A 5 12.62 5.60 -4.70
C ILE A 5 11.95 4.47 -5.47
N GLU A 6 12.68 3.74 -6.31
CA GLU A 6 12.17 2.57 -7.05
C GLU A 6 11.77 1.47 -6.07
N THR A 7 12.59 1.20 -5.06
CA THR A 7 12.25 0.24 -4.00
C THR A 7 11.01 0.67 -3.20
N ALA A 8 10.87 1.97 -2.91
CA ALA A 8 9.67 2.48 -2.22
C ALA A 8 8.41 2.35 -3.09
N LEU A 9 8.52 2.60 -4.41
CA LEU A 9 7.45 2.41 -5.39
C LEU A 9 7.05 0.94 -5.52
N GLU A 10 8.02 0.02 -5.57
CA GLU A 10 7.76 -1.42 -5.60
C GLU A 10 6.98 -1.87 -4.37
N LYS A 11 7.37 -1.39 -3.18
CA LYS A 11 6.66 -1.68 -1.93
C LYS A 11 5.25 -1.10 -1.90
N LEU A 12 5.05 0.13 -2.38
CA LEU A 12 3.72 0.71 -2.51
C LEU A 12 2.81 -0.15 -3.42
N ILE A 13 3.34 -0.60 -4.55
CA ILE A 13 2.61 -1.46 -5.50
C ILE A 13 2.26 -2.82 -4.88
N GLU A 14 3.19 -3.43 -4.13
CA GLU A 14 2.99 -4.69 -3.42
C GLU A 14 1.80 -4.59 -2.46
N HIS A 15 1.81 -3.62 -1.55
CA HIS A 15 0.73 -3.46 -0.56
C HIS A 15 -0.62 -3.08 -1.19
N ALA A 16 -0.61 -2.24 -2.24
CA ALA A 16 -1.84 -1.89 -2.94
C ALA A 16 -2.47 -3.10 -3.66
N ARG A 17 -1.65 -3.99 -4.24
CA ARG A 17 -2.13 -5.23 -4.86
C ARG A 17 -2.72 -6.19 -3.82
N GLU A 18 -2.09 -6.32 -2.66
CA GLU A 18 -2.57 -7.20 -1.61
C GLU A 18 -3.86 -6.67 -0.97
N GLU A 19 -3.99 -5.36 -0.76
CA GLU A 19 -5.25 -4.75 -0.34
C GLU A 19 -6.38 -5.02 -1.35
N LEU A 20 -6.12 -4.87 -2.65
CA LEU A 20 -7.09 -5.18 -3.70
C LEU A 20 -7.47 -6.66 -3.70
N HIS A 21 -6.50 -7.56 -3.49
CA HIS A 21 -6.75 -9.00 -3.39
C HIS A 21 -7.67 -9.32 -2.21
N LEU A 22 -7.38 -8.80 -1.02
CA LEU A 22 -8.20 -9.02 0.18
C LEU A 22 -9.61 -8.43 0.05
N ARG A 23 -9.77 -7.26 -0.56
CA ARG A 23 -11.09 -6.68 -0.84
C ARG A 23 -11.91 -7.56 -1.78
N ARG A 24 -11.29 -8.07 -2.85
CA ARG A 24 -11.94 -9.02 -3.78
C ARG A 24 -12.28 -10.34 -3.10
N HIS A 25 -11.38 -10.87 -2.28
CA HIS A 25 -11.59 -12.07 -1.48
C HIS A 25 -12.81 -11.90 -0.58
N ARG A 26 -12.85 -10.83 0.23
CA ARG A 26 -14.01 -10.51 1.08
C ARG A 26 -15.32 -10.34 0.33
N ASP A 27 -15.32 -9.75 -0.87
CA ASP A 27 -16.53 -9.63 -1.67
C ASP A 27 -17.01 -10.99 -2.22
N GLN A 28 -16.09 -11.92 -2.48
CA GLN A 28 -16.38 -13.31 -2.85
C GLN A 28 -16.81 -14.15 -1.63
N GLU A 29 -16.25 -13.87 -0.45
CA GLU A 29 -16.46 -14.59 0.82
C GLU A 29 -17.57 -14.04 1.71
N LYS A 30 -18.35 -13.04 1.26
CA LYS A 30 -19.61 -12.66 1.94
C LYS A 30 -20.58 -13.83 2.17
N THR A 31 -20.28 -15.02 1.64
CA THR A 31 -20.91 -16.32 1.90
C THR A 31 -20.39 -17.10 3.13
N ASN A 32 -19.23 -16.80 3.73
CA ASN A 32 -18.69 -17.54 4.88
C ASN A 32 -18.12 -16.62 5.99
N HIS A 33 -18.76 -16.64 7.17
CA HIS A 33 -18.56 -15.68 8.26
C HIS A 33 -17.27 -15.83 9.10
N SER A 34 -16.47 -16.88 8.92
CA SER A 34 -15.43 -17.24 9.90
C SER A 34 -14.07 -16.55 9.73
N GLU A 35 -13.74 -16.01 8.54
CA GLU A 35 -12.39 -15.45 8.25
C GLU A 35 -12.32 -13.91 8.33
N HIS A 36 -13.46 -13.25 8.55
CA HIS A 36 -13.58 -11.79 8.47
C HIS A 36 -12.66 -10.99 9.40
N GLY A 37 -12.30 -11.52 10.57
CA GLY A 37 -11.44 -10.82 11.54
C GLY A 37 -9.98 -10.70 11.08
N HIS A 38 -9.45 -11.78 10.49
CA HIS A 38 -8.06 -11.85 10.03
C HIS A 38 -7.83 -10.97 8.80
N ASP A 39 -8.76 -11.03 7.84
CA ASP A 39 -8.71 -10.22 6.63
C ASP A 39 -8.86 -8.73 6.93
N MET A 40 -9.65 -8.36 7.94
CA MET A 40 -9.78 -6.95 8.34
C MET A 40 -8.49 -6.41 8.94
N ALA A 41 -7.81 -7.17 9.81
CA ALA A 41 -6.54 -6.76 10.38
C ALA A 41 -5.47 -6.56 9.29
N LYS A 42 -5.37 -7.49 8.33
CA LYS A 42 -4.46 -7.37 7.18
C LYS A 42 -4.78 -6.17 6.29
N LEU A 43 -6.05 -5.89 6.05
CA LEU A 43 -6.45 -4.70 5.28
C LEU A 43 -6.02 -3.40 5.95
N LEU A 44 -6.17 -3.30 7.27
CA LEU A 44 -5.73 -2.12 8.02
C LEU A 44 -4.22 -1.95 7.91
N THR A 45 -3.45 -3.03 8.11
CA THR A 45 -1.99 -3.00 7.95
C THR A 45 -1.60 -2.60 6.52
N ASN A 46 -2.22 -3.17 5.49
CA ASN A 46 -1.89 -2.81 4.11
C ASN A 46 -2.21 -1.35 3.79
N ALA A 47 -3.34 -0.82 4.29
CA ALA A 47 -3.69 0.58 4.11
C ALA A 47 -2.68 1.52 4.79
N GLU A 48 -2.22 1.17 6.00
CA GLU A 48 -1.17 1.91 6.71
C GLU A 48 0.16 1.89 5.94
N GLU A 49 0.56 0.72 5.41
CA GLU A 49 1.78 0.56 4.63
C GLU A 49 1.72 1.34 3.30
N VAL A 50 0.57 1.34 2.62
CA VAL A 50 0.33 2.14 1.40
C VAL A 50 0.52 3.63 1.70
N ASP A 51 -0.10 4.17 2.75
CA ASP A 51 0.06 5.59 3.13
C ASP A 51 1.52 5.91 3.49
N ARG A 52 2.18 5.02 4.24
CA ARG A 52 3.58 5.18 4.63
C ARG A 52 4.51 5.30 3.43
N TYR A 53 4.42 4.36 2.48
CA TYR A 53 5.28 4.39 1.29
C TYR A 53 4.94 5.54 0.36
N ALA A 54 3.67 5.92 0.23
CA ALA A 54 3.27 7.09 -0.54
C ALA A 54 3.91 8.39 0.00
N ARG A 55 3.89 8.58 1.33
CA ARG A 55 4.57 9.71 1.98
C ARG A 55 6.08 9.67 1.82
N GLN A 56 6.68 8.48 1.90
CA GLN A 56 8.12 8.30 1.70
C GLN A 56 8.53 8.69 0.27
N ILE A 57 7.79 8.24 -0.74
CA ILE A 57 8.01 8.60 -2.15
C ILE A 57 7.86 10.11 -2.34
N LEU A 58 6.82 10.72 -1.76
CA LEU A 58 6.65 12.17 -1.83
C LEU A 58 7.85 12.92 -1.23
N SER A 59 8.34 12.49 -0.06
CA SER A 59 9.53 13.09 0.56
C SER A 59 10.80 12.90 -0.27
N MET A 60 10.95 11.75 -0.95
CA MET A 60 12.06 11.51 -1.87
C MET A 60 11.98 12.41 -3.09
N HIS A 61 10.80 12.52 -3.72
CA HIS A 61 10.56 13.46 -4.82
C HIS A 61 10.82 14.90 -4.43
N GLU A 62 10.41 15.35 -3.24
CA GLU A 62 10.70 16.70 -2.76
C GLU A 62 12.20 16.98 -2.64
N LYS A 63 13.00 15.96 -2.30
CA LYS A 63 14.47 16.07 -2.22
C LYS A 63 15.13 16.07 -3.60
N GLU A 64 14.63 15.25 -4.52
CA GLU A 64 15.17 15.14 -5.89
C GLU A 64 14.70 16.27 -6.81
N LEU A 65 13.50 16.79 -6.59
CA LEU A 65 12.82 17.79 -7.41
C LEU A 65 12.18 18.87 -6.50
N PRO A 66 12.97 19.84 -6.00
CA PRO A 66 12.51 20.86 -5.05
C PRO A 66 11.34 21.72 -5.55
N THR A 67 11.13 21.77 -6.87
CA THR A 67 10.10 22.58 -7.53
C THR A 67 8.75 21.90 -7.69
N LEU A 68 8.55 20.66 -7.22
CA LEU A 68 7.27 19.93 -7.38
C LEU A 68 6.09 20.55 -6.60
N ARG A 69 6.37 21.55 -5.74
CA ARG A 69 5.38 22.34 -4.99
C ARG A 69 5.22 23.80 -5.49
N ALA A 70 5.96 24.20 -6.53
CA ALA A 70 5.92 25.57 -7.05
C ALA A 70 4.69 25.84 -7.92
#